data_AF-A0A1Y1MMQ0-F1
#
_entry.id   AF-A0A1Y1MMQ0-F1
#
_cell.length_a   1.000
_cell.length_b   1.000
_cell.length_c   1.000
_cell.angle_alpha   90.00
_cell.angle_beta   90.00
_cell.angle_gamma   90.00
#
_symmetry.space_group_name_H-M   'P 1'
#
loop_
_entity.id
_entity.type
_entity.pdbx_description
1 polymer ?
#
loop_
_entity_poly.entity_id
_entity_poly.type
_entity_poly.pdbx_seq_one_letter_code
_entity_poly.pdbx_strand_id
1 'polypeptide(L)'
;REKIHPRTLDALAAMGVYQHGIAKNYVNNRAVQAHVYEYTTQVSLDADLKFKGAEKGIVPCQLIFCLKEKNSRKLNSHRWFFNAFGKALNPNVCILLDVGTRPGGNSLYHLWKAFDTDSNVAGACGEIKAMKGRFGSNLLNPLVASQNFEYKLSNILDKPLESVFGYITVLPGALSAYRYHALQNDETGHGPLSQYFKGETLHGQHADVFTANMYLAEDRILCWELVAKRGERWVLKYVKSCTGETDVPDAVSEFISQRRRWLNGAFFAAVYSLVQFRQILATDHTIARKILLYIEFVYQFVQLLFTYFSLANFYLTFYFVAGGLTDKTVDPFGHNIGSVIFTILRYTCVLLIATQFILSLGNR
;
A
#
# COMPACT_ATOMS: atom_id res chain seq x y z
N ARG A 1 -17.65 -5.82 15.33
CA ARG A 1 -18.81 -4.94 15.05
C ARG A 1 -18.79 -3.60 15.78
N GLU A 2 -18.46 -3.53 17.07
CA GLU A 2 -18.64 -2.31 17.92
C GLU A 2 -17.82 -1.09 17.49
N LYS A 3 -16.81 -1.27 16.65
CA LYS A 3 -15.95 -0.18 16.15
C LYS A 3 -16.48 0.54 14.92
N ILE A 4 -17.53 0.03 14.27
CA ILE A 4 -18.08 0.66 13.06
C ILE A 4 -18.83 1.94 13.43
N HIS A 5 -18.66 2.99 12.64
CA HIS A 5 -19.36 4.25 12.88
C HIS A 5 -20.87 4.07 12.61
N PRO A 6 -21.78 4.53 13.48
CA PRO A 6 -23.23 4.37 13.29
C PRO A 6 -23.73 4.88 11.94
N ARG A 7 -23.28 6.08 11.52
CA ARG A 7 -23.61 6.63 10.18
C ARG A 7 -23.23 5.73 9.00
N THR A 8 -22.20 4.89 9.12
CA THR A 8 -21.85 3.91 8.09
C THR A 8 -22.90 2.81 8.01
N LEU A 9 -23.39 2.34 9.17
CA LEU A 9 -24.48 1.37 9.23
C LEU A 9 -25.78 1.96 8.70
N ASP A 10 -26.07 3.23 8.99
CA ASP A 10 -27.25 3.93 8.47
C ASP A 10 -27.20 4.01 6.94
N ALA A 11 -26.04 4.34 6.36
CA ALA A 11 -25.85 4.36 4.91
C ALA A 11 -26.00 2.96 4.28
N LEU A 12 -25.47 1.91 4.91
CA LEU A 12 -25.63 0.53 4.45
C LEU A 12 -27.10 0.06 4.55
N ALA A 13 -27.81 0.46 5.60
CA ALA A 13 -29.24 0.19 5.76
C ALA A 13 -30.07 0.92 4.70
N ALA A 14 -29.73 2.18 4.41
CA ALA A 14 -30.34 2.97 3.36
C ALA A 14 -30.15 2.36 1.96
N MET A 15 -29.01 1.69 1.71
CA MET A 15 -28.78 0.93 0.48
C MET A 15 -29.43 -0.48 0.47
N GLY A 16 -30.06 -0.88 1.58
CA GLY A 16 -30.76 -2.16 1.74
C GLY A 16 -29.88 -3.35 2.16
N VAL A 17 -28.56 -3.16 2.32
CA VAL A 17 -27.60 -4.24 2.58
C VAL A 17 -27.28 -4.43 4.08
N TYR A 18 -28.01 -3.75 4.97
CA TYR A 18 -27.87 -3.93 6.41
C TYR A 18 -29.21 -3.75 7.13
N GLN A 19 -29.46 -4.58 8.15
CA GLN A 19 -30.66 -4.52 8.96
C GLN A 19 -30.28 -4.50 10.45
N HIS A 20 -30.71 -3.44 11.14
CA HIS A 20 -30.42 -3.27 12.57
C HIS A 20 -31.18 -4.28 13.43
N GLY A 21 -30.53 -4.84 14.46
CA GLY A 21 -31.17 -5.69 15.46
C GLY A 21 -31.24 -7.19 15.13
N ILE A 22 -30.79 -7.62 13.95
CA ILE A 22 -30.82 -9.04 13.53
C ILE A 22 -29.57 -9.80 13.98
N ALA A 23 -28.43 -9.12 14.11
CA ALA A 23 -27.16 -9.74 14.47
C ALA A 23 -27.22 -10.43 15.85
N LYS A 24 -26.86 -11.72 15.90
CA LYS A 24 -26.82 -12.55 17.13
C LYS A 24 -25.40 -12.95 17.54
N ASN A 25 -25.09 -12.98 18.83
CA ASN A 25 -23.75 -13.37 19.30
C ASN A 25 -23.51 -14.89 19.20
N TYR A 26 -24.58 -15.68 19.33
CA TYR A 26 -24.55 -17.14 19.31
C TYR A 26 -25.68 -17.70 18.45
N VAL A 27 -25.39 -18.78 17.74
CA VAL A 27 -26.38 -19.60 17.01
C VAL A 27 -26.05 -21.06 17.32
N ASN A 28 -27.03 -21.84 17.80
CA ASN A 28 -26.85 -23.25 18.17
C ASN A 28 -25.65 -23.49 19.10
N ASN A 29 -25.51 -22.66 20.15
CA ASN A 29 -24.39 -22.68 21.11
C ASN A 29 -22.99 -22.48 20.50
N ARG A 30 -22.89 -22.01 19.24
CA ARG A 30 -21.63 -21.64 18.59
C ARG A 30 -21.53 -20.13 18.49
N ALA A 31 -20.37 -19.58 18.84
CA ALA A 31 -20.09 -18.16 18.74
C ALA A 31 -20.05 -17.74 17.27
N VAL A 32 -20.81 -16.70 16.92
CA VAL A 32 -20.86 -16.15 15.56
C VAL A 32 -19.54 -15.45 15.24
N GLN A 33 -18.98 -15.77 14.07
CA GLN A 33 -17.72 -15.16 13.60
C GLN A 33 -17.96 -13.90 12.78
N ALA A 34 -19.01 -13.92 11.95
CA ALA A 34 -19.42 -12.81 11.10
C ALA A 34 -20.91 -12.90 10.77
N HIS A 35 -21.49 -11.75 10.42
CA HIS A 35 -22.85 -11.62 9.90
C HIS A 35 -22.74 -11.24 8.43
N VAL A 36 -23.42 -11.98 7.55
CA VAL A 36 -23.38 -11.75 6.11
C VAL A 36 -24.76 -11.33 5.65
N TYR A 37 -24.83 -10.20 4.96
CA TYR A 37 -26.03 -9.65 4.35
C TYR A 37 -25.82 -9.57 2.86
N GLU A 38 -26.77 -10.05 2.08
CA GLU A 38 -26.69 -10.08 0.63
C GLU A 38 -27.93 -9.40 0.04
N TYR A 39 -27.71 -8.42 -0.85
CA TYR A 39 -28.79 -7.65 -1.45
C TYR A 39 -28.38 -7.06 -2.81
N THR A 40 -29.28 -7.11 -3.80
CA THR A 40 -29.10 -6.39 -5.06
C THR A 40 -29.61 -4.96 -4.90
N THR A 41 -28.70 -4.01 -4.71
CA THR A 41 -29.12 -2.60 -4.57
C THR A 41 -29.39 -1.97 -5.94
N GLN A 42 -30.49 -1.22 -6.03
CA GLN A 42 -30.83 -0.38 -7.19
C GLN A 42 -30.76 1.11 -6.86
N VAL A 43 -30.29 1.43 -5.65
CA VAL A 43 -30.25 2.78 -5.12
C VAL A 43 -28.83 3.09 -4.67
N SER A 44 -28.32 4.26 -5.05
CA SER A 44 -27.03 4.77 -4.63
C SER A 44 -27.20 6.04 -3.79
N LEU A 45 -26.27 6.30 -2.87
CA LEU A 45 -26.19 7.56 -2.12
C LEU A 45 -25.07 8.41 -2.71
N ASP A 46 -25.36 9.69 -2.97
CA ASP A 46 -24.32 10.64 -3.37
C ASP A 46 -23.61 11.30 -2.17
N ALA A 47 -22.67 12.19 -2.46
CA ALA A 47 -21.88 12.89 -1.45
C ALA A 47 -22.72 13.78 -0.51
N ASP A 48 -23.91 14.20 -0.96
CA ASP A 48 -24.86 14.98 -0.16
C ASP A 48 -25.89 14.09 0.55
N LEU A 49 -25.66 12.77 0.56
CA LEU A 49 -26.55 11.74 1.13
C LEU A 49 -27.94 11.71 0.48
N LYS A 50 -28.04 12.10 -0.80
CA LYS A 50 -29.27 12.00 -1.57
C LYS A 50 -29.31 10.70 -2.34
N PHE A 51 -30.48 10.07 -2.34
CA PHE A 51 -30.72 8.86 -3.12
C PHE A 51 -30.71 9.14 -4.62
N LYS A 52 -30.11 8.22 -5.37
CA LYS A 52 -30.15 8.14 -6.82
C LYS A 52 -30.62 6.76 -7.22
N GLY A 53 -31.72 6.67 -7.97
CA GLY A 53 -32.26 5.43 -8.48
C GLY A 53 -31.93 5.19 -9.94
N ALA A 54 -32.69 4.27 -10.54
CA ALA A 54 -32.57 3.87 -11.94
C ALA A 54 -32.75 5.05 -12.93
N GLU A 55 -33.52 6.08 -12.55
CA GLU A 55 -33.76 7.28 -13.37
C GLU A 55 -32.48 8.07 -13.68
N LYS A 56 -31.40 7.85 -12.92
CA LYS A 56 -30.07 8.44 -13.17
C LYS A 56 -29.08 7.47 -13.81
N GLY A 57 -29.57 6.36 -14.39
CA GLY A 57 -28.73 5.35 -15.05
C GLY A 57 -27.92 4.49 -14.07
N ILE A 58 -28.33 4.41 -12.80
CA ILE A 58 -27.72 3.50 -11.83
C ILE A 58 -28.06 2.06 -12.23
N VAL A 59 -27.03 1.27 -12.51
CA VAL A 59 -27.16 -0.17 -12.77
C VAL A 59 -27.29 -0.93 -11.46
N PRO A 60 -28.16 -1.96 -11.37
CA PRO A 60 -28.25 -2.80 -10.19
C PRO A 60 -26.88 -3.42 -9.84
N CYS A 61 -26.51 -3.38 -8.56
CA CYS A 61 -25.25 -3.93 -8.08
C CYS A 61 -25.50 -4.95 -6.96
N GLN A 62 -24.97 -6.15 -7.12
CA GLN A 62 -25.00 -7.17 -6.07
C GLN A 62 -24.02 -6.78 -4.96
N LEU A 63 -24.53 -6.59 -3.75
CA LEU A 63 -23.72 -6.28 -2.58
C LEU A 63 -23.77 -7.43 -1.58
N ILE A 64 -22.58 -7.82 -1.11
CA ILE A 64 -22.40 -8.72 0.03
C ILE A 64 -21.69 -7.92 1.12
N PHE A 65 -22.40 -7.62 2.20
CA PHE A 65 -21.85 -6.97 3.37
C PHE A 65 -21.50 -8.02 4.44
N CYS A 66 -20.21 -8.18 4.73
CA CYS A 66 -19.72 -9.09 5.77
C CYS A 66 -19.24 -8.29 7.00
N LEU A 67 -20.01 -8.35 8.07
CA LEU A 67 -19.71 -7.70 9.34
C LEU A 67 -19.09 -8.70 10.33
N LYS A 68 -17.78 -8.59 10.56
CA LYS A 68 -17.07 -9.42 11.54
C LYS A 68 -17.45 -9.08 12.98
N GLU A 69 -17.64 -10.11 13.80
CA GLU A 69 -17.96 -9.93 15.22
C GLU A 69 -16.77 -9.30 15.96
N LYS A 70 -15.57 -9.88 15.76
CA LYS A 70 -14.30 -9.39 16.31
C LYS A 70 -13.46 -8.66 15.26
N ASN A 71 -12.75 -7.61 15.68
CA ASN A 71 -11.77 -6.95 14.81
C ASN A 71 -10.47 -7.76 14.74
N SER A 72 -10.36 -8.59 13.71
CA SER A 72 -9.18 -9.41 13.42
C SER A 72 -8.21 -8.79 12.40
N ARG A 73 -8.19 -7.45 12.29
CA ARG A 73 -7.30 -6.68 11.38
C ARG A 73 -7.56 -6.91 9.88
N LYS A 74 -6.74 -6.26 9.03
CA LYS A 74 -6.81 -6.21 7.55
C LYS A 74 -6.70 -7.59 6.91
N LEU A 75 -5.63 -8.32 7.22
CA LEU A 75 -5.30 -9.58 6.56
C LEU A 75 -6.43 -10.62 6.70
N ASN A 76 -7.12 -10.63 7.84
CA ASN A 76 -8.25 -11.54 8.06
C ASN A 76 -9.46 -11.16 7.20
N SER A 77 -9.70 -9.86 6.99
CA SER A 77 -10.72 -9.39 6.05
C SER A 77 -10.39 -9.82 4.62
N HIS A 78 -9.12 -9.76 4.22
CA HIS A 78 -8.68 -10.25 2.92
C HIS A 78 -8.84 -11.78 2.80
N ARG A 79 -8.67 -12.53 3.88
CA ARG A 79 -8.93 -13.98 3.90
C ARG A 79 -10.40 -14.30 3.63
N TRP A 80 -11.32 -13.56 4.26
CA TRP A 80 -12.75 -13.65 3.92
C TRP A 80 -13.00 -13.32 2.44
N PHE A 81 -12.40 -12.24 1.95
CA PHE A 81 -12.56 -11.79 0.58
C PHE A 81 -12.04 -12.80 -0.46
N PHE A 82 -10.78 -13.24 -0.35
CA PHE A 82 -10.16 -14.12 -1.35
C PHE A 82 -10.52 -15.60 -1.18
N ASN A 83 -10.48 -16.13 0.06
CA ASN A 83 -10.59 -17.58 0.29
C ASN A 83 -12.01 -18.05 0.59
N ALA A 84 -12.90 -17.17 1.03
CA ALA A 84 -14.31 -17.50 1.25
C ALA A 84 -15.18 -16.99 0.09
N PHE A 85 -15.36 -15.67 -0.03
CA PHE A 85 -16.23 -15.09 -1.06
C PHE A 85 -15.66 -15.27 -2.46
N GLY A 86 -14.37 -15.03 -2.66
CA GLY A 86 -13.70 -15.24 -3.95
C GLY A 86 -13.81 -16.69 -4.40
N LYS A 87 -13.68 -17.66 -3.48
CA LYS A 87 -13.83 -19.08 -3.81
C LYS A 87 -15.25 -19.44 -4.22
N ALA A 88 -16.25 -18.84 -3.57
CA ALA A 88 -17.66 -19.07 -3.89
C ALA A 88 -18.09 -18.41 -5.20
N LEU A 89 -17.60 -17.20 -5.48
CA LEU A 89 -18.00 -16.39 -6.64
C LEU A 89 -17.13 -16.61 -7.88
N ASN A 90 -15.91 -17.12 -7.70
CA ASN A 90 -14.89 -17.29 -8.74
C ASN A 90 -14.73 -16.06 -9.66
N PRO A 91 -14.41 -14.88 -9.10
CA PRO A 91 -14.37 -13.64 -9.88
C PRO A 91 -13.18 -13.63 -10.85
N ASN A 92 -13.29 -12.90 -11.96
CA ASN A 92 -12.15 -12.69 -12.88
C ASN A 92 -11.12 -11.71 -12.29
N VAL A 93 -11.61 -10.62 -11.70
CA VAL A 93 -10.79 -9.53 -11.14
C VAL A 93 -11.30 -9.21 -9.74
N CYS A 94 -10.37 -9.08 -8.80
CA CYS A 94 -10.61 -8.67 -7.43
C CYS A 94 -10.02 -7.26 -7.22
N ILE A 95 -10.84 -6.30 -6.80
CA ILE A 95 -10.38 -4.93 -6.50
C ILE A 95 -10.37 -4.74 -4.98
N LEU A 96 -9.26 -4.22 -4.46
CA LEU A 96 -9.10 -3.79 -3.07
C LEU A 96 -9.13 -2.26 -3.02
N LEU A 97 -9.97 -1.73 -2.12
CA LEU A 97 -10.15 -0.30 -1.87
C LEU A 97 -10.19 -0.08 -0.36
N ASP A 98 -9.23 0.67 0.17
CA ASP A 98 -9.20 0.98 1.60
C ASP A 98 -10.30 1.99 1.97
N VAL A 99 -10.83 1.83 3.19
CA VAL A 99 -11.68 2.85 3.81
C VAL A 99 -10.86 4.13 3.99
N GLY A 100 -11.40 5.27 3.57
CA GLY A 100 -10.68 6.55 3.51
C GLY A 100 -10.19 6.91 2.11
N THR A 101 -10.10 5.93 1.20
CA THR A 101 -9.76 6.19 -0.21
C THR A 101 -11.00 6.50 -1.03
N ARG A 102 -11.01 7.65 -1.69
CA ARG A 102 -12.02 8.08 -2.66
C ARG A 102 -11.52 7.77 -4.08
N PRO A 103 -12.08 6.77 -4.79
CA PRO A 103 -11.73 6.55 -6.18
C PRO A 103 -12.26 7.68 -7.07
N GLY A 104 -11.51 8.02 -8.12
CA GLY A 104 -11.98 8.85 -9.21
C GLY A 104 -13.15 8.20 -9.97
N GLY A 105 -13.94 9.01 -10.68
CA GLY A 105 -15.22 8.58 -11.27
C GLY A 105 -15.14 7.33 -12.15
N ASN A 106 -14.07 7.20 -12.96
CA ASN A 106 -13.86 6.05 -13.86
C ASN A 106 -12.70 5.14 -13.41
N SER A 107 -12.22 5.29 -12.17
CA SER A 107 -11.00 4.61 -11.71
C SER A 107 -11.11 3.09 -11.71
N LEU A 108 -12.26 2.55 -11.26
CA LEU A 108 -12.49 1.10 -11.22
C LEU A 108 -12.57 0.51 -12.63
N TYR A 109 -13.21 1.22 -13.57
CA TYR A 109 -13.26 0.83 -14.98
C TYR A 109 -11.85 0.76 -15.59
N HIS A 110 -11.00 1.75 -15.34
CA HIS A 110 -9.64 1.76 -15.88
C HIS A 110 -8.76 0.63 -15.29
N LEU A 111 -8.94 0.27 -14.02
CA LEU A 111 -8.29 -0.91 -13.44
C LEU A 111 -8.75 -2.18 -14.15
N TRP A 112 -10.07 -2.41 -14.22
CA TRP A 112 -10.63 -3.58 -14.88
C TRP A 112 -10.16 -3.69 -16.35
N LYS A 113 -10.18 -2.58 -17.09
CA LYS A 113 -9.75 -2.51 -18.49
C LYS A 113 -8.29 -2.95 -18.68
N ALA A 114 -7.43 -2.73 -17.69
CA ALA A 114 -6.04 -3.19 -17.77
C ALA A 114 -5.92 -4.72 -17.81
N PHE A 115 -6.81 -5.44 -17.12
CA PHE A 115 -6.88 -6.91 -17.16
C PHE A 115 -7.59 -7.45 -18.40
N ASP A 116 -8.55 -6.68 -18.94
CA ASP A 116 -9.26 -7.01 -20.17
C ASP A 116 -8.35 -6.87 -21.40
N THR A 117 -7.51 -5.83 -21.42
CA THR A 117 -6.59 -5.55 -22.54
C THR A 117 -5.38 -6.49 -22.56
N ASP A 118 -4.95 -6.99 -21.40
CA ASP A 118 -3.75 -7.82 -21.28
C ASP A 118 -3.98 -9.00 -20.32
N SER A 119 -4.02 -10.20 -20.90
CA SER A 119 -4.25 -11.45 -20.17
C SER A 119 -3.13 -11.78 -19.19
N ASN A 120 -1.91 -11.26 -19.38
CA ASN A 120 -0.75 -11.52 -18.51
C ASN A 120 -0.68 -10.57 -17.30
N VAL A 121 -1.58 -9.58 -17.18
CA VAL A 121 -1.63 -8.72 -15.99
C VAL A 121 -2.22 -9.52 -14.83
N ALA A 122 -1.39 -9.74 -13.81
CA ALA A 122 -1.81 -10.38 -12.56
C ALA A 122 -2.26 -9.38 -11.50
N GLY A 123 -1.70 -8.17 -11.52
CA GLY A 123 -2.05 -7.11 -10.59
C GLY A 123 -1.87 -5.73 -11.20
N ALA A 124 -2.69 -4.79 -10.77
CA ALA A 124 -2.61 -3.41 -11.22
C ALA A 124 -2.93 -2.44 -10.08
N CYS A 125 -2.34 -1.25 -10.12
CA CYS A 125 -2.66 -0.18 -9.19
C CYS A 125 -2.89 1.16 -9.89
N GLY A 126 -3.66 2.03 -9.23
CA GLY A 126 -3.89 3.41 -9.66
C GLY A 126 -2.91 4.40 -9.02
N GLU A 127 -2.97 5.64 -9.49
CA GLU A 127 -2.32 6.80 -8.91
C GLU A 127 -2.97 7.17 -7.57
N ILE A 128 -2.23 7.00 -6.47
CA ILE A 128 -2.65 7.48 -5.14
C ILE A 128 -2.28 8.95 -4.98
N LYS A 129 -3.23 9.77 -4.55
CA LYS A 129 -3.09 11.21 -4.31
C LYS A 129 -3.45 11.52 -2.86
N ALA A 130 -2.71 12.43 -2.23
CA ALA A 130 -3.11 12.95 -0.94
C ALA A 130 -4.35 13.85 -1.08
N MET A 131 -5.26 13.78 -0.10
CA MET A 131 -6.36 14.73 0.01
C MET A 131 -5.84 16.12 0.40
N LYS A 132 -5.87 17.04 -0.56
CA LYS A 132 -5.28 18.39 -0.41
C LYS A 132 -6.18 19.39 0.34
N GLY A 133 -7.43 19.03 0.62
CA GLY A 133 -8.42 19.96 1.16
C GLY A 133 -8.87 21.01 0.14
N ARG A 134 -9.81 21.87 0.55
CA ARG A 134 -10.35 22.92 -0.32
C ARG A 134 -9.26 23.95 -0.61
N PHE A 135 -9.05 24.28 -1.88
CA PHE A 135 -7.97 25.17 -2.34
C PHE A 135 -6.55 24.78 -1.88
N GLY A 136 -6.32 23.51 -1.52
CA GLY A 136 -5.00 23.06 -1.07
C GLY A 136 -4.66 23.40 0.39
N SER A 137 -5.65 23.75 1.22
CA SER A 137 -5.45 24.15 2.63
C SER A 137 -4.59 23.16 3.43
N ASN A 138 -4.70 21.86 3.16
CA ASN A 138 -3.98 20.83 3.92
C ASN A 138 -2.48 20.85 3.61
N LEU A 139 -2.07 21.37 2.45
CA LEU A 139 -0.66 21.49 2.05
C LEU A 139 0.11 22.53 2.87
N LEU A 140 -0.58 23.35 3.68
CA LEU A 140 0.07 24.22 4.66
C LEU A 140 0.74 23.43 5.79
N ASN A 141 0.29 22.19 6.04
CA ASN A 141 0.96 21.28 6.97
C ASN A 141 2.16 20.61 6.25
N PRO A 142 3.40 20.80 6.73
CA PRO A 142 4.58 20.21 6.11
C PRO A 142 4.55 18.67 6.01
N LEU A 143 3.87 17.98 6.93
CA LEU A 143 3.73 16.52 6.90
C LEU A 143 2.86 16.09 5.70
N VAL A 144 1.75 16.78 5.49
CA VAL A 144 0.86 16.54 4.34
C VAL A 144 1.56 16.90 3.04
N ALA A 145 2.27 18.02 3.00
CA ALA A 145 3.00 18.48 1.82
C ALA A 145 4.11 17.49 1.41
N SER A 146 4.92 17.03 2.37
CA SER A 146 5.97 16.03 2.14
C SER A 146 5.40 14.69 1.67
N GLN A 147 4.33 14.20 2.30
CA GLN A 147 3.67 12.96 1.86
C GLN A 147 3.10 13.07 0.44
N ASN A 148 2.47 14.21 0.11
CA ASN A 148 1.97 14.46 -1.24
C ASN A 148 3.10 14.49 -2.28
N PHE A 149 4.24 15.11 -1.94
CA PHE A 149 5.42 15.16 -2.80
C PHE A 149 5.97 13.76 -3.07
N GLU A 150 6.12 12.93 -2.04
CA GLU A 150 6.58 11.55 -2.18
C GLU A 150 5.65 10.70 -3.05
N TYR A 151 4.32 10.81 -2.84
CA TYR A 151 3.36 10.14 -3.70
C TYR A 151 3.50 10.58 -5.15
N LYS A 152 3.72 11.86 -5.42
CA LYS A 152 3.92 12.34 -6.79
C LYS A 152 5.20 11.82 -7.42
N LEU A 153 6.32 11.85 -6.70
CA LEU A 153 7.58 11.27 -7.16
C LEU A 153 7.41 9.79 -7.51
N SER A 154 6.83 9.00 -6.60
CA SER A 154 6.67 7.56 -6.81
C SER A 154 5.73 7.25 -7.98
N ASN A 155 4.64 8.00 -8.14
CA ASN A 155 3.70 7.81 -9.24
C ASN A 155 4.24 8.27 -10.62
N ILE A 156 5.18 9.21 -10.65
CA ILE A 156 5.74 9.76 -11.89
C ILE A 156 6.99 9.00 -12.33
N LEU A 157 7.83 8.57 -11.39
CA LEU A 157 9.13 7.96 -11.68
C LEU A 157 9.09 6.45 -11.42
N ASP A 158 8.89 6.05 -10.17
CA ASP A 158 9.08 4.66 -9.76
C ASP A 158 8.04 3.72 -10.39
N LYS A 159 6.74 3.99 -10.20
CA LYS A 159 5.66 3.10 -10.63
C LYS A 159 5.62 2.91 -12.15
N PRO A 160 5.78 3.96 -12.98
CA PRO A 160 5.86 3.78 -14.42
C PRO A 160 7.11 2.98 -14.84
N LEU A 161 8.27 3.23 -14.25
CA LEU A 161 9.51 2.50 -14.56
C LEU A 161 9.38 1.02 -14.23
N GLU A 162 8.98 0.71 -12.99
CA GLU A 162 8.65 -0.63 -12.50
C GLU A 162 7.63 -1.33 -13.44
N SER A 163 6.56 -0.62 -13.81
CA SER A 163 5.54 -1.15 -14.73
C SER A 163 6.05 -1.48 -16.13
N VAL A 164 7.09 -0.79 -16.63
CA VAL A 164 7.73 -1.11 -17.91
C VAL A 164 8.49 -2.43 -17.82
N PHE A 165 9.24 -2.64 -16.73
CA PHE A 165 9.95 -3.89 -16.46
C PHE A 165 9.01 -5.06 -16.14
N GLY A 166 7.81 -4.76 -15.65
CA GLY A 166 6.73 -5.72 -15.42
C GLY A 166 6.66 -6.25 -13.99
N TYR A 167 7.54 -5.77 -13.10
CA TYR A 167 7.47 -5.98 -11.67
C TYR A 167 7.31 -4.63 -10.98
N ILE A 168 6.29 -4.51 -10.14
CA ILE A 168 6.04 -3.33 -9.31
C ILE A 168 6.26 -3.76 -7.88
N THR A 169 7.21 -3.12 -7.18
CA THR A 169 7.64 -3.55 -5.84
C THR A 169 6.54 -3.49 -4.78
N VAL A 170 5.49 -2.71 -5.05
CA VAL A 170 4.28 -2.62 -4.22
C VAL A 170 3.09 -2.13 -5.05
N LEU A 171 1.98 -2.86 -4.99
CA LEU A 171 0.66 -2.36 -5.36
C LEU A 171 -0.02 -1.85 -4.08
N PRO A 172 -0.31 -0.54 -3.95
CA PRO A 172 -0.88 0.01 -2.73
C PRO A 172 -2.22 -0.65 -2.34
N GLY A 173 -2.37 -1.00 -1.06
CA GLY A 173 -3.64 -1.50 -0.52
C GLY A 173 -4.81 -0.53 -0.71
N ALA A 174 -4.51 0.78 -0.76
CA ALA A 174 -5.49 1.84 -0.93
C ALA A 174 -6.33 1.70 -2.20
N LEU A 175 -5.71 1.34 -3.34
CA LEU A 175 -6.40 1.15 -4.62
C LEU A 175 -5.58 0.23 -5.52
N SER A 176 -5.87 -1.06 -5.45
CA SER A 176 -5.23 -2.09 -6.27
C SER A 176 -6.24 -3.12 -6.74
N ALA A 177 -5.87 -3.84 -7.80
CA ALA A 177 -6.67 -4.90 -8.37
C ALA A 177 -5.78 -6.09 -8.70
N TYR A 178 -6.35 -7.29 -8.67
CA TYR A 178 -5.65 -8.54 -8.89
C TYR A 178 -6.51 -9.49 -9.72
N ARG A 179 -5.88 -10.25 -10.61
CA ARG A 179 -6.52 -11.35 -11.33
C ARG A 179 -6.66 -12.53 -10.37
N TYR A 180 -7.89 -12.98 -10.14
CA TYR A 180 -8.15 -13.98 -9.11
C TYR A 180 -7.44 -15.32 -9.38
N HIS A 181 -7.38 -15.74 -10.65
CA HIS A 181 -6.64 -16.94 -11.06
C HIS A 181 -5.14 -16.84 -10.73
N ALA A 182 -4.53 -15.66 -10.98
CA ALA A 182 -3.10 -15.47 -10.73
C ALA A 182 -2.77 -15.61 -9.23
N LEU A 183 -3.69 -15.18 -8.35
CA LEU A 183 -3.57 -15.27 -6.90
C LEU A 183 -3.58 -16.71 -6.35
N GLN A 184 -4.19 -17.66 -7.08
CA GLN A 184 -4.34 -19.03 -6.56
C GLN A 184 -2.99 -19.71 -6.33
N ASN A 185 -2.93 -20.52 -5.29
CA ASN A 185 -1.76 -21.33 -4.99
C ASN A 185 -1.66 -22.51 -5.96
N ASP A 186 -0.47 -23.11 -6.04
CA ASP A 186 -0.25 -24.35 -6.75
C ASP A 186 -0.87 -25.56 -6.01
N GLU A 187 -0.78 -26.73 -6.63
CA GLU A 187 -1.31 -28.00 -6.11
C GLU A 187 -0.69 -28.41 -4.76
N THR A 188 0.51 -27.91 -4.45
CA THR A 188 1.20 -28.16 -3.17
C THR A 188 0.73 -27.22 -2.07
N GLY A 189 -0.17 -26.27 -2.39
CA GLY A 189 -0.66 -25.25 -1.49
C GLY A 189 0.30 -24.06 -1.34
N HIS A 190 1.35 -23.99 -2.16
CA HIS A 190 2.32 -22.89 -2.18
C HIS A 190 1.94 -21.88 -3.27
N GLY A 191 2.00 -20.58 -2.97
CA GLY A 191 1.79 -19.54 -3.96
C GLY A 191 1.43 -18.18 -3.39
N PRO A 192 0.89 -17.29 -4.23
CA PRO A 192 0.71 -15.88 -3.87
C PRO A 192 -0.16 -15.69 -2.63
N LEU A 193 -1.33 -16.34 -2.55
CA LEU A 193 -2.21 -16.20 -1.37
C LEU A 193 -1.63 -16.89 -0.13
N SER A 194 -0.96 -18.05 -0.27
CA SER A 194 -0.36 -18.72 0.90
C SER A 194 0.72 -17.86 1.54
N GLN A 195 1.58 -17.23 0.73
CA GLN A 195 2.60 -16.32 1.24
C GLN A 195 1.95 -15.04 1.78
N TYR A 196 1.01 -14.43 1.06
CA TYR A 196 0.30 -13.24 1.54
C TYR A 196 -0.28 -13.40 2.95
N PHE A 197 -0.87 -14.57 3.23
CA PHE A 197 -1.48 -14.86 4.53
C PHE A 197 -0.52 -15.41 5.59
N LYS A 198 0.76 -15.67 5.26
CA LYS A 198 1.72 -16.28 6.18
C LYS A 198 2.05 -15.40 7.38
N GLY A 199 1.98 -14.07 7.22
CA GLY A 199 2.12 -13.12 8.33
C GLY A 199 1.13 -13.35 9.47
N GLU A 200 -0.06 -13.85 9.17
CA GLU A 200 -1.11 -14.12 10.17
C GLU A 200 -0.76 -15.30 11.09
N THR A 201 -0.10 -16.33 10.55
CA THR A 201 0.34 -17.51 11.33
C THR A 201 1.62 -17.24 12.10
N LEU A 202 2.48 -16.36 11.60
CA LEU A 202 3.76 -15.99 12.22
C LEU A 202 3.58 -15.20 13.51
N HIS A 203 2.49 -14.45 13.67
CA HIS A 203 2.20 -13.74 14.92
C HIS A 203 1.93 -14.67 16.13
N GLY A 204 1.65 -15.96 15.89
CA GLY A 204 1.43 -16.96 16.94
C GLY A 204 2.63 -17.87 17.23
N GLN A 205 3.72 -17.75 16.46
CA GLN A 205 4.93 -18.58 16.60
C GLN A 205 6.15 -17.68 16.79
N HIS A 206 7.25 -18.20 17.35
CA HIS A 206 8.52 -17.46 17.50
C HIS A 206 9.18 -17.22 16.14
N ALA A 207 8.59 -16.34 15.33
CA ALA A 207 9.15 -15.92 14.04
C ALA A 207 10.43 -15.11 14.26
N ASP A 208 11.47 -15.42 13.48
CA ASP A 208 12.68 -14.60 13.42
C ASP A 208 12.35 -13.14 13.04
N VAL A 209 13.14 -12.19 13.53
CA VAL A 209 12.96 -10.74 13.39
C VAL A 209 12.88 -10.34 11.92
N PHE A 210 13.70 -10.96 11.05
CA PHE A 210 13.65 -10.72 9.61
C PHE A 210 12.27 -11.08 9.05
N THR A 211 11.80 -12.29 9.36
CA THR A 211 10.52 -12.80 8.86
C THR A 211 9.35 -11.97 9.40
N ALA A 212 9.36 -11.62 10.68
CA ALA A 212 8.32 -10.79 11.28
C ALA A 212 8.22 -9.40 10.63
N ASN A 213 9.36 -8.76 10.33
CA ASN A 213 9.37 -7.44 9.68
C ASN A 213 9.05 -7.52 8.19
N MET A 214 9.46 -8.57 7.48
CA MET A 214 9.11 -8.77 6.08
C MET A 214 7.59 -8.82 5.88
N TYR A 215 6.89 -9.54 6.76
CA TYR A 215 5.43 -9.65 6.72
C TYR A 215 4.68 -8.42 7.28
N LEU A 216 5.37 -7.34 7.64
CA LEU A 216 4.74 -6.03 7.84
C LEU A 216 4.33 -5.36 6.51
N ALA A 217 4.86 -5.86 5.38
CA ALA A 217 4.56 -5.40 4.04
C ALA A 217 4.09 -6.56 3.16
N GLU A 218 3.02 -7.23 3.60
CA GLU A 218 2.42 -8.37 2.90
C GLU A 218 2.10 -8.09 1.43
N ASP A 219 1.71 -6.85 1.11
CA ASP A 219 1.40 -6.43 -0.27
C ASP A 219 2.64 -6.47 -1.18
N ARG A 220 3.85 -6.25 -0.65
CA ARG A 220 5.11 -6.34 -1.41
C ARG A 220 5.48 -7.79 -1.72
N ILE A 221 5.28 -8.67 -0.74
CA ILE A 221 5.51 -10.10 -0.89
C ILE A 221 4.54 -10.64 -1.96
N LEU A 222 3.28 -10.23 -1.92
CA LEU A 222 2.30 -10.63 -2.93
C LEU A 222 2.73 -10.21 -4.34
N CYS A 223 3.26 -9.00 -4.51
CA CYS A 223 3.78 -8.55 -5.80
C CYS A 223 4.91 -9.44 -6.30
N TRP A 224 5.85 -9.81 -5.43
CA TRP A 224 6.93 -10.73 -5.76
C TRP A 224 6.40 -12.11 -6.18
N GLU A 225 5.56 -12.72 -5.34
CA GLU A 225 5.04 -14.07 -5.55
C GLU A 225 4.19 -14.19 -6.81
N LEU A 226 3.54 -13.11 -7.25
CA LEU A 226 2.84 -13.08 -8.53
C LEU A 226 3.82 -13.14 -9.71
N VAL A 227 4.85 -12.29 -9.72
CA VAL A 227 5.80 -12.22 -10.85
C VAL A 227 6.74 -13.43 -10.89
N ALA A 228 7.13 -13.95 -9.73
CA ALA A 228 8.02 -15.10 -9.57
C ALA A 228 7.30 -16.45 -9.60
N LYS A 229 5.98 -16.47 -9.85
CA LYS A 229 5.19 -17.69 -9.91
C LYS A 229 5.73 -18.63 -11.00
N ARG A 230 6.09 -19.84 -10.58
CA ARG A 230 6.71 -20.86 -11.46
C ARG A 230 5.78 -21.23 -12.61
N GLY A 231 6.33 -21.38 -13.81
CA GLY A 231 5.57 -21.78 -15.01
C GLY A 231 4.56 -20.72 -15.49
N GLU A 232 4.67 -19.50 -14.99
CA GLU A 232 3.77 -18.40 -15.31
C GLU A 232 4.56 -17.19 -15.79
N ARG A 233 3.87 -16.24 -16.42
CA ARG A 233 4.47 -15.00 -16.96
C ARG A 233 3.71 -13.74 -16.58
N TRP A 234 3.25 -13.72 -15.34
CA TRP A 234 2.48 -12.63 -14.76
C TRP A 234 3.29 -11.34 -14.67
N VAL A 235 2.66 -10.22 -15.05
CA VAL A 235 3.20 -8.87 -14.91
C VAL A 235 2.30 -7.99 -14.04
N LEU A 236 2.90 -6.96 -13.45
CA LEU A 236 2.21 -5.94 -12.67
C LEU A 236 2.19 -4.62 -13.43
N LYS A 237 1.06 -3.89 -13.35
CA LYS A 237 0.83 -2.70 -14.18
C LYS A 237 0.41 -1.46 -13.38
N TYR A 238 1.01 -0.33 -13.71
CA TYR A 238 0.59 0.97 -13.21
C TYR A 238 -0.40 1.62 -14.18
N VAL A 239 -1.58 2.00 -13.68
CA VAL A 239 -2.67 2.57 -14.50
C VAL A 239 -2.89 4.02 -14.12
N LYS A 240 -2.20 4.94 -14.79
CA LYS A 240 -2.27 6.39 -14.53
C LYS A 240 -3.69 6.97 -14.57
N SER A 241 -4.56 6.44 -15.44
CA SER A 241 -5.97 6.90 -15.56
C SER A 241 -6.84 6.44 -14.39
N CYS A 242 -6.39 5.49 -13.59
CA CYS A 242 -7.02 5.13 -12.33
C CYS A 242 -6.43 6.01 -11.23
N THR A 243 -7.25 6.78 -10.53
CA THR A 243 -6.79 7.65 -9.45
C THR A 243 -7.58 7.39 -8.16
N GLY A 244 -6.93 7.48 -7.00
CA GLY A 244 -7.57 7.43 -5.69
C GLY A 244 -7.03 8.52 -4.78
N GLU A 245 -7.90 9.27 -4.13
CA GLU A 245 -7.52 10.26 -3.12
C GLU A 245 -7.63 9.65 -1.73
N THR A 246 -6.57 9.72 -0.92
CA THR A 246 -6.53 9.18 0.45
C THR A 246 -6.15 10.26 1.44
N ASP A 247 -6.65 10.14 2.67
CA ASP A 247 -6.14 10.86 3.82
C ASP A 247 -4.69 10.46 4.11
N VAL A 248 -3.91 11.41 4.62
CA VAL A 248 -2.50 11.24 4.98
C VAL A 248 -2.28 11.76 6.40
N PRO A 249 -1.28 11.23 7.13
CA PRO A 249 -1.02 11.67 8.49
C PRO A 249 -0.77 13.19 8.56
N ASP A 250 -1.53 13.86 9.43
CA ASP A 250 -1.38 15.29 9.72
C ASP A 250 -0.70 15.55 11.08
N ALA A 251 -0.54 14.50 11.89
CA ALA A 251 0.13 14.52 13.19
C ALA A 251 1.46 13.74 13.20
N VAL A 252 2.43 14.22 13.98
CA VAL A 252 3.78 13.64 14.06
C VAL A 252 3.78 12.19 14.55
N SER A 253 2.96 11.87 15.55
CA SER A 253 2.89 10.51 16.13
C SER A 253 2.38 9.48 15.13
N GLU A 254 1.33 9.81 14.37
CA GLU A 254 0.80 8.97 13.31
C GLU A 254 1.81 8.82 12.17
N PHE A 255 2.43 9.93 11.75
CA PHE A 255 3.45 9.95 10.71
C PHE A 255 4.62 9.01 11.07
N ILE A 256 5.20 9.13 12.27
CA ILE A 256 6.30 8.26 12.71
C ILE A 256 5.87 6.78 12.74
N SER A 257 4.68 6.50 13.27
CA SER A 257 4.14 5.13 13.32
C SER A 257 3.97 4.53 11.92
N GLN A 258 3.51 5.34 10.96
CA GLN A 258 3.41 4.95 9.55
C GLN A 258 4.79 4.67 8.94
N ARG A 259 5.74 5.60 9.12
CA ARG A 259 7.10 5.47 8.56
C ARG A 259 7.84 4.26 9.07
N ARG A 260 7.77 3.97 10.37
CA ARG A 260 8.39 2.77 10.95
C ARG A 260 7.91 1.49 10.25
N ARG A 261 6.60 1.38 10.01
CA ARG A 261 6.03 0.20 9.31
C ARG A 261 6.46 0.14 7.86
N TRP A 262 6.38 1.27 7.14
CA TRP A 262 6.64 1.32 5.71
C TRP A 262 8.11 1.13 5.37
N LEU A 263 9.02 1.78 6.12
CA LEU A 263 10.46 1.68 5.88
C LEU A 263 10.99 0.29 6.21
N ASN A 264 10.61 -0.27 7.37
CA ASN A 264 11.01 -1.62 7.74
C ASN A 264 10.46 -2.63 6.72
N GLY A 265 9.16 -2.59 6.43
CA GLY A 265 8.53 -3.49 5.48
C GLY A 265 9.13 -3.38 4.07
N ALA A 266 9.45 -2.17 3.60
CA ALA A 266 10.12 -1.97 2.32
C ALA A 266 11.54 -2.54 2.28
N PHE A 267 12.35 -2.30 3.32
CA PHE A 267 13.72 -2.80 3.41
C PHE A 267 13.77 -4.32 3.35
N PHE A 268 13.02 -5.00 4.24
CA PHE A 268 13.04 -6.45 4.33
C PHE A 268 12.46 -7.13 3.08
N ALA A 269 11.40 -6.57 2.48
CA ALA A 269 10.86 -7.07 1.22
C ALA A 269 11.83 -6.89 0.04
N ALA A 270 12.54 -5.77 -0.02
CA ALA A 270 13.57 -5.54 -1.04
C ALA A 270 14.70 -6.59 -0.93
N VAL A 271 15.24 -6.79 0.28
CA VAL A 271 16.25 -7.83 0.52
C VAL A 271 15.72 -9.21 0.12
N TYR A 272 14.48 -9.54 0.48
CA TYR A 272 13.85 -10.80 0.11
C TYR A 272 13.80 -11.01 -1.41
N SER A 273 13.28 -10.05 -2.17
CA SER A 273 13.21 -10.13 -3.64
C SER A 273 14.60 -10.28 -4.28
N LEU A 274 15.60 -9.55 -3.76
CA LEU A 274 16.98 -9.61 -4.24
C LEU A 274 17.69 -10.93 -3.91
N VAL A 275 17.34 -11.59 -2.81
CA VAL A 275 17.85 -12.93 -2.49
C VAL A 275 17.15 -14.00 -3.34
N GLN A 276 15.85 -13.84 -3.58
CA GLN A 276 15.03 -14.79 -4.30
C GLN A 276 15.01 -14.60 -5.82
N PHE A 277 15.76 -13.64 -6.37
CA PHE A 277 15.76 -13.30 -7.80
C PHE A 277 15.91 -14.49 -8.76
N ARG A 278 16.59 -15.57 -8.34
CA ARG A 278 16.74 -16.80 -9.12
C ARG A 278 15.42 -17.49 -9.45
N GLN A 279 14.36 -17.27 -8.66
CA GLN A 279 13.02 -17.80 -8.93
C GLN A 279 12.50 -17.38 -10.32
N ILE A 280 12.90 -16.19 -10.80
CA ILE A 280 12.52 -15.69 -12.12
C ILE A 280 13.02 -16.60 -13.25
N LEU A 281 14.10 -17.36 -13.06
CA LEU A 281 14.56 -18.32 -14.07
C LEU A 281 13.54 -19.43 -14.33
N ALA A 282 12.78 -19.82 -13.30
CA ALA A 282 11.77 -20.89 -13.34
C ALA A 282 10.38 -20.41 -13.82
N THR A 283 10.27 -19.15 -14.27
CA THR A 283 9.05 -18.58 -14.86
C THR A 283 9.02 -18.78 -16.38
N ASP A 284 7.84 -18.60 -16.99
CA ASP A 284 7.64 -18.70 -18.43
C ASP A 284 7.72 -17.32 -19.13
N HIS A 285 8.31 -16.33 -18.44
CA HIS A 285 8.62 -15.03 -19.02
C HIS A 285 9.54 -15.18 -20.24
N THR A 286 9.32 -14.34 -21.26
CA THR A 286 10.20 -14.31 -22.43
C THR A 286 11.63 -13.93 -22.02
N ILE A 287 12.64 -14.33 -22.81
CA ILE A 287 14.04 -14.00 -22.54
C ILE A 287 14.22 -12.47 -22.39
N ALA A 288 13.59 -11.69 -23.27
CA ALA A 288 13.60 -10.23 -23.19
C ALA A 288 13.00 -9.72 -21.86
N ARG A 289 11.87 -10.27 -21.42
CA ARG A 289 11.25 -9.91 -20.14
C ARG A 289 12.14 -10.29 -18.95
N LYS A 290 12.77 -11.46 -18.98
CA LYS A 290 13.72 -11.87 -17.94
C LYS A 290 14.89 -10.88 -17.86
N ILE A 291 15.51 -10.51 -18.99
CA ILE A 291 16.59 -9.51 -19.03
C ILE A 291 16.14 -8.18 -18.39
N LEU A 292 14.95 -7.69 -18.76
CA LEU A 292 14.36 -6.47 -18.19
C LEU A 292 14.17 -6.55 -16.67
N LEU A 293 13.65 -7.66 -16.15
CA LEU A 293 13.51 -7.89 -14.71
C LEU A 293 14.87 -7.93 -13.99
N TYR A 294 15.89 -8.54 -14.59
CA TYR A 294 17.24 -8.57 -14.03
C TYR A 294 17.89 -7.18 -13.98
N ILE A 295 17.66 -6.33 -14.99
CA ILE A 295 18.06 -4.92 -14.97
C ILE A 295 17.38 -4.20 -13.80
N GLU A 296 16.09 -4.44 -13.61
CA GLU A 296 15.34 -3.89 -12.49
C GLU A 296 15.92 -4.34 -11.13
N PHE A 297 16.31 -5.60 -10.96
CA PHE A 297 16.92 -6.08 -9.72
C PHE A 297 18.27 -5.43 -9.43
N VAL A 298 19.08 -5.18 -10.45
CA VAL A 298 20.32 -4.40 -10.30
C VAL A 298 20.01 -2.97 -9.86
N TYR A 299 19.01 -2.34 -10.48
CA TYR A 299 18.54 -1.01 -10.09
C TYR A 299 18.06 -0.99 -8.63
N GLN A 300 17.23 -1.95 -8.22
CA GLN A 300 16.73 -2.08 -6.85
C GLN A 300 17.84 -2.33 -5.84
N PHE A 301 18.86 -3.13 -6.20
CA PHE A 301 20.04 -3.35 -5.35
C PHE A 301 20.82 -2.05 -5.14
N VAL A 302 21.08 -1.28 -6.20
CA VAL A 302 21.74 0.03 -6.10
C VAL A 302 20.91 0.99 -5.25
N GLN A 303 19.60 1.06 -5.48
CA GLN A 303 18.70 1.90 -4.69
C GLN A 303 18.67 1.52 -3.21
N LEU A 304 18.74 0.22 -2.89
CA LEU A 304 18.81 -0.26 -1.52
C LEU A 304 20.10 0.21 -0.84
N LEU A 305 21.24 0.14 -1.52
CA LEU A 305 22.52 0.66 -1.01
C LEU A 305 22.44 2.17 -0.76
N PHE A 306 21.95 2.95 -1.72
CA PHE A 306 21.78 4.39 -1.57
C PHE A 306 20.84 4.75 -0.42
N THR A 307 19.74 4.01 -0.28
CA THR A 307 18.77 4.21 0.81
C THR A 307 19.39 3.88 2.16
N TYR A 308 20.15 2.78 2.26
CA TYR A 308 20.82 2.36 3.49
C TYR A 308 21.83 3.41 3.98
N PHE A 309 22.63 3.97 3.07
CA PHE A 309 23.61 5.00 3.39
C PHE A 309 23.06 6.44 3.32
N SER A 310 21.77 6.62 3.02
CA SER A 310 21.18 7.95 2.75
C SER A 310 21.38 8.94 3.89
N LEU A 311 21.21 8.49 5.14
CA LEU A 311 21.39 9.32 6.33
C LEU A 311 22.84 9.79 6.50
N ALA A 312 23.81 8.87 6.30
CA ALA A 312 25.23 9.19 6.35
C ALA A 312 25.63 10.14 5.22
N ASN A 313 25.17 9.86 4.00
CA ASN A 313 25.41 10.69 2.82
C ASN A 313 24.82 12.10 2.99
N PHE A 314 23.61 12.21 3.56
CA PHE A 314 23.00 13.49 3.89
C PHE A 314 23.84 14.28 4.88
N TYR A 315 24.27 13.67 5.99
CA TYR A 315 25.09 14.33 7.00
C TYR A 315 26.46 14.75 6.45
N LEU A 316 27.14 13.89 5.70
CA LEU A 316 28.43 14.21 5.09
C LEU A 316 28.31 15.35 4.07
N THR A 317 27.29 15.30 3.22
CA THR A 317 27.01 16.37 2.24
C THR A 317 26.76 17.68 2.96
N PHE A 318 25.90 17.68 3.98
CA PHE A 318 25.67 18.85 4.83
C PHE A 318 26.98 19.36 5.45
N TYR A 319 27.78 18.48 6.07
CA TYR A 319 28.99 18.83 6.78
C TYR A 319 30.03 19.48 5.85
N PHE A 320 30.29 18.88 4.68
CA PHE A 320 31.29 19.42 3.75
C PHE A 320 30.80 20.66 3.02
N VAL A 321 29.55 20.69 2.55
CA VAL A 321 29.01 21.84 1.81
C VAL A 321 28.81 23.04 2.74
N ALA A 322 28.14 22.85 3.88
CA ALA A 322 27.94 23.94 4.83
C ALA A 322 29.24 24.31 5.57
N GLY A 323 30.14 23.33 5.77
CA GLY A 323 31.48 23.58 6.34
C GLY A 323 32.36 24.40 5.41
N GLY A 324 32.26 24.20 4.09
CA GLY A 324 32.97 25.03 3.10
C GLY A 324 32.63 26.51 3.18
N LEU A 325 31.41 26.85 3.62
CA LEU A 325 30.95 28.24 3.83
C LEU A 325 31.56 28.89 5.09
N THR A 326 32.32 28.14 5.89
CA THR A 326 33.02 28.67 7.08
C THR A 326 34.42 29.20 6.77
N ASP A 327 34.93 28.93 5.56
CA ASP A 327 36.20 29.48 5.11
C ASP A 327 36.09 31.01 4.98
N LYS A 328 36.96 31.73 5.68
CA LYS A 328 36.99 33.20 5.69
C LYS A 328 37.16 33.82 4.30
N THR A 329 37.73 33.07 3.35
CA THR A 329 37.93 33.51 1.97
C THR A 329 36.68 33.37 1.11
N VAL A 330 35.72 32.54 1.52
CA VAL A 330 34.50 32.20 0.75
C VAL A 330 33.21 32.55 1.52
N ASP A 331 33.30 32.98 2.78
CA ASP A 331 32.16 33.35 3.63
C ASP A 331 31.29 34.44 2.98
N PRO A 332 30.08 34.09 2.49
CA PRO A 332 29.23 35.04 1.77
C PRO A 332 28.55 36.05 2.71
N PHE A 333 28.59 35.82 4.02
CA PHE A 333 27.97 36.68 5.02
C PHE A 333 28.98 37.64 5.68
N GLY A 334 30.27 37.32 5.59
CA GLY A 334 31.34 38.03 6.27
C GLY A 334 31.29 37.92 7.79
N HIS A 335 32.29 38.48 8.47
CA HIS A 335 32.35 38.56 9.93
C HIS A 335 32.25 37.21 10.67
N ASN A 336 32.63 36.10 10.05
CA ASN A 336 32.50 34.71 10.56
C ASN A 336 31.04 34.28 10.81
N ILE A 337 30.05 34.94 10.21
CA ILE A 337 28.64 34.58 10.36
C ILE A 337 28.39 33.17 9.78
N GLY A 338 29.08 32.80 8.69
CA GLY A 338 29.03 31.45 8.14
C GLY A 338 29.42 30.37 9.15
N SER A 339 30.46 30.62 9.96
CA SER A 339 30.89 29.70 11.03
C SER A 339 29.86 29.54 12.13
N VAL A 340 29.16 30.61 12.51
CA VAL A 340 28.09 30.57 13.52
C VAL A 340 26.90 29.76 13.00
N ILE A 341 26.44 30.05 11.78
CA ILE A 341 25.33 29.34 11.15
C ILE A 341 25.65 27.85 11.00
N PHE A 342 26.85 27.52 10.50
CA PHE A 342 27.30 26.13 10.37
C PHE A 342 27.28 25.40 11.72
N THR A 343 27.80 26.04 12.78
CA THR A 343 27.85 25.44 14.12
C THR A 343 26.46 25.14 14.63
N ILE A 344 25.52 26.09 14.52
CA ILE A 344 24.12 25.90 14.92
C ILE A 344 23.50 24.75 14.14
N LEU A 345 23.55 24.80 12.80
CA LEU A 345 22.95 23.78 11.94
C LEU A 345 23.56 22.39 12.18
N ARG A 346 24.86 22.30 12.45
CA ARG A 346 25.53 21.05 12.76
C ARG A 346 24.99 20.41 14.03
N TYR A 347 24.90 21.18 15.12
CA TYR A 347 24.31 20.68 16.36
C TYR A 347 22.84 20.33 16.18
N THR A 348 22.06 21.15 15.48
CA THR A 348 20.66 20.85 15.15
C THR A 348 20.54 19.54 14.36
N CYS A 349 21.35 19.33 13.32
CA CYS A 349 21.32 18.12 12.52
C CYS A 349 21.65 16.87 13.35
N VAL A 350 22.70 16.93 14.19
CA VAL A 350 23.08 15.82 15.08
C VAL A 350 21.96 15.53 16.09
N LEU A 351 21.36 16.56 16.69
CA LEU A 351 20.24 16.40 17.63
C LEU A 351 19.00 15.80 16.96
N LEU A 352 18.67 16.23 15.74
CA LEU A 352 17.57 15.67 14.97
C LEU A 352 17.81 14.20 14.63
N ILE A 353 19.03 13.83 14.20
CA ILE A 353 19.40 12.44 13.93
C ILE A 353 19.28 11.59 15.20
N ALA A 354 19.80 12.08 16.33
CA ALA A 354 19.69 11.38 17.62
C ALA A 354 18.22 11.22 18.05
N THR A 355 17.39 12.25 17.86
CA THR A 355 15.96 12.21 18.15
C THR A 355 15.24 11.22 17.25
N GLN A 356 15.52 11.21 15.94
CA GLN A 356 14.97 10.22 15.01
C GLN A 356 15.35 8.80 15.42
N PHE A 357 16.60 8.58 15.82
CA PHE A 357 17.06 7.27 16.31
C PHE A 357 16.26 6.84 17.54
N ILE A 358 16.12 7.71 18.55
CA ILE A 358 15.33 7.43 19.76
C ILE A 358 13.86 7.13 19.42
N LEU A 359 13.24 7.94 18.56
CA LEU A 359 11.86 7.73 18.13
C LEU A 359 11.68 6.42 17.32
N SER A 360 12.72 6.01 16.59
CA SER A 360 12.71 4.77 15.81
C SER A 360 12.77 3.51 16.67
N LEU A 361 13.48 3.55 17.81
CA LEU A 361 13.57 2.43 18.77
C LEU A 361 12.21 2.07 19.36
N GLY A 362 11.26 3.01 19.33
CA GLY A 362 9.86 2.76 19.67
C GLY A 362 9.68 2.48 21.16
N ASN A 363 9.37 3.51 21.93
CA ASN A 363 8.69 3.28 23.20
C ASN A 363 7.29 2.74 22.91
N ARG A 364 6.95 1.61 23.54
CA ARG A 364 5.55 1.29 23.83
C ARG A 364 5.02 2.27 24.87
#